data_AF-A0A9E3NHN3-F1
#
_entry.id   AF-A0A9E3NHN3-F1
#
_cell.length_a   1.000
_cell.length_b   1.000
_cell.length_c   1.000
_cell.angle_alpha   90.00
_cell.angle_beta   90.00
_cell.angle_gamma   90.00
#
_symmetry.space_group_name_H-M   'P 1'
#
loop_
_entity.id
_entity.type
_entity.pdbx_description
1 polymer ?
#
loop_
_entity_poly.entity_id
_entity_poly.type
_entity_poly.pdbx_seq_one_letter_code
_entity_poly.pdbx_strand_id
1 'polypeptide(L)' 'MGRKISETKQAKILNKLKNAVPKIKVRLDPRTIITISSMEKFAKWKKMYPQAQII' A
#
# COMPACT_ATOMS: atom_id res chain seq x y z
N MET A 1 -34.61 5.86 4.02
CA MET A 1 -33.83 6.49 2.93
C MET A 1 -32.45 6.84 3.47
N GLY A 2 -31.39 6.15 3.04
CA GLY A 2 -30.02 6.46 3.48
C GLY A 2 -29.58 7.82 2.94
N ARG A 3 -29.18 8.75 3.81
CA ARG A 3 -28.61 10.05 3.41
C ARG A 3 -27.35 9.82 2.59
N LYS A 4 -27.39 10.12 1.28
CA LYS A 4 -26.19 10.18 0.43
C LYS A 4 -25.22 11.19 1.03
N ILE A 5 -24.06 10.71 1.46
CA ILE A 5 -22.99 11.56 1.97
C ILE A 5 -22.41 12.31 0.77
N SER A 6 -22.39 13.65 0.79
CA SER A 6 -21.84 14.49 -0.28
C SER A 6 -20.45 14.02 -0.71
N GLU A 7 -20.20 14.05 -2.02
CA GLU A 7 -18.98 13.54 -2.67
C GLU A 7 -17.68 14.08 -2.03
N THR A 8 -17.73 15.31 -1.51
CA THR A 8 -16.64 15.97 -0.77
C THR A 8 -16.26 15.29 0.55
N LYS A 9 -17.22 14.71 1.29
CA LYS A 9 -16.91 13.95 2.53
C LYS A 9 -16.32 12.58 2.20
N GLN A 10 -16.79 11.91 1.16
CA GLN A 10 -16.22 10.63 0.71
C GLN A 10 -14.77 10.79 0.24
N ALA A 11 -14.48 11.84 -0.54
CA ALA A 11 -13.12 12.15 -1.00
C ALA A 11 -12.15 12.45 0.16
N LYS A 12 -12.62 13.11 1.23
CA LYS A 12 -11.82 13.36 2.45
C LYS A 12 -11.52 12.07 3.22
N ILE A 13 -12.50 11.18 3.36
CA ILE A 13 -12.31 9.88 4.04
C ILE A 13 -11.31 9.02 3.26
N LEU A 14 -11.46 8.96 1.93
CA LEU A 14 -10.54 8.21 1.07
C LEU A 14 -9.10 8.76 1.15
N ASN A 15 -8.93 10.08 1.18
CA ASN A 15 -7.60 10.70 1.33
C ASN A 15 -6.98 10.40 2.70
N LYS A 16 -7.76 10.42 3.79
CA LYS A 16 -7.25 10.02 5.11
C LYS A 16 -6.78 8.56 5.10
N LEU A 17 -7.57 7.66 4.50
CA LEU A 17 -7.21 6.25 4.40
C LEU A 17 -5.92 6.05 3.57
N LYS A 18 -5.79 6.72 2.42
CA LYS A 18 -4.58 6.62 1.59
C LYS A 18 -3.30 7.12 2.27
N ASN A 19 -3.42 8.11 3.17
CA ASN A 19 -2.29 8.64 3.94
C ASN A 19 -1.97 7.82 5.19
N ALA A 20 -2.97 7.17 5.79
CA ALA A 20 -2.78 6.29 6.94
C ALA A 20 -2.11 4.96 6.57
N VAL A 21 -2.18 4.55 5.30
CA VAL A 21 -1.56 3.30 4.84
C VAL A 21 -0.03 3.46 4.78
N PRO A 22 0.73 2.66 5.53
CA PRO A 22 2.19 2.72 5.51
C PRO A 22 2.71 2.30 4.13
N LYS A 23 3.56 3.14 3.53
CA LYS A 23 4.17 2.88 2.22
C LYS A 23 5.58 2.33 2.44
N ILE A 24 5.70 1.01 2.36
CA ILE A 24 6.97 0.31 2.50
C ILE A 24 7.54 0.11 1.10
N LYS A 25 8.70 0.69 0.81
CA LYS A 25 9.39 0.42 -0.46
C LYS A 25 10.18 -0.87 -0.34
N VAL A 26 10.05 -1.71 -1.35
CA VAL A 26 10.70 -3.02 -1.41
C VAL A 26 11.35 -3.16 -2.78
N ARG A 27 12.64 -3.42 -2.76
CA ARG A 27 13.40 -3.85 -3.93
C ARG A 27 13.26 -5.35 -4.07
N LEU A 28 12.65 -5.81 -5.17
CA LEU A 28 12.55 -7.25 -5.48
C LEU A 28 13.79 -7.73 -6.26
N ASP A 29 14.28 -6.86 -7.14
CA ASP A 29 15.38 -7.11 -8.06
C ASP A 29 16.19 -5.83 -8.26
N PRO A 30 17.38 -5.89 -8.88
CA PRO A 30 18.17 -4.70 -9.16
C PRO A 30 17.41 -3.61 -9.93
N ARG A 31 16.45 -4.02 -10.77
CA ARG A 31 15.67 -3.17 -11.67
C ARG A 31 14.22 -2.94 -11.22
N THR A 32 13.76 -3.64 -10.18
CA THR A 32 12.34 -3.67 -9.79
C THR A 32 12.17 -3.19 -8.34
N ILE A 33 11.49 -2.06 -8.19
CA ILE A 33 11.13 -1.48 -6.89
C ILE A 33 9.61 -1.34 -6.83
N ILE A 34 9.00 -1.92 -5.80
CA ILE A 34 7.56 -1.83 -5.55
C ILE A 34 7.29 -1.14 -4.22
N THR A 35 6.10 -0.55 -4.10
CA THR A 35 5.61 -0.03 -2.82
C THR A 35 4.48 -0.93 -2.33
N ILE A 36 4.60 -1.45 -1.12
CA ILE A 36 3.60 -2.29 -0.48
C ILE A 36 3.04 -1.62 0.77
N SER A 37 1.83 -2.03 1.11
CA SER A 37 1.05 -1.44 2.20
C SER A 37 1.10 -2.22 3.52
N SER A 38 1.71 -3.40 3.53
CA SER A 38 1.74 -4.30 4.71
C SER A 38 2.94 -5.25 4.63
N MET A 39 3.46 -5.65 5.79
CA MET A 39 4.55 -6.61 5.93
C MET A 39 4.14 -8.03 5.49
N GLU A 40 2.85 -8.37 5.51
CA GLU A 40 2.37 -9.65 4.98
C GLU A 40 2.59 -9.77 3.47
N LYS A 41 2.41 -8.64 2.74
CA LYS A 41 2.74 -8.58 1.32
C LYS A 41 4.25 -8.75 1.13
N PHE A 42 5.07 -8.20 2.02
CA PHE A 42 6.52 -8.41 1.98
C PHE A 42 6.87 -9.90 2.10
N ALA A 43 6.27 -10.61 3.06
CA ALA A 43 6.50 -12.04 3.23
C ALA A 43 6.11 -12.85 1.97
N LYS A 44 5.01 -12.48 1.30
CA LYS A 44 4.62 -13.08 0.02
C LYS A 44 5.67 -12.84 -1.07
N TRP A 45 6.12 -11.59 -1.20
CA TRP A 45 7.16 -11.24 -2.18
C TRP A 45 8.49 -11.88 -1.86
N LYS A 46 8.87 -12.00 -0.59
CA LYS A 46 10.11 -12.66 -0.15
C LYS A 46 10.15 -14.16 -0.45
N LYS A 47 8.98 -14.82 -0.47
CA LYS A 47 8.86 -16.22 -0.92
C LYS A 47 9.10 -16.36 -2.43
N MET A 48 8.66 -15.39 -3.23
CA MET A 48 8.81 -15.41 -4.69
C MET A 48 10.18 -14.89 -5.14
N TYR A 49 10.70 -13.88 -4.43
CA TYR A 49 11.96 -13.20 -4.69
C TYR A 49 12.79 -13.25 -3.41
N PRO A 50 13.65 -14.27 -3.24
CA PRO A 50 14.44 -14.45 -2.01
C PRO A 50 15.41 -13.29 -1.75
N GLN A 51 15.76 -12.54 -2.79
CA GLN A 51 16.61 -11.34 -2.72
C GLN A 51 15.84 -10.05 -2.37
N ALA A 52 14.54 -10.14 -2.08
CA ALA A 52 13.74 -8.97 -1.77
C ALA A 52 14.22 -8.28 -0.48
N GLN A 53 14.49 -6.97 -0.58
CA GLN A 53 14.93 -6.12 0.53
C GLN A 53 14.06 -4.87 0.65
N ILE A 54 13.82 -4.46 1.89
CA ILE A 54 13.15 -3.19 2.20
C ILE A 54 14.19 -2.06 2.04
N ILE A 55 13.80 -0.98 1.36
CA ILE A 55 14.61 0.22 1.08
C ILE A 55 13.89 1.50 1.53
#